data_AF-A0A255HTW6-F1
#
_entry.id   AF-A0A255HTW6-F1
#
_cell.length_a   1.000
_cell.length_b   1.000
_cell.length_c   1.000
_cell.angle_alpha   90.00
_cell.angle_beta   90.00
_cell.angle_gamma   90.00
#
_symmetry.space_group_name_H-M   'P 1'
#
loop_
_entity.id
_entity.type
_entity.pdbx_description
1 polymer ?
#
loop_
_entity_poly.entity_id
_entity_poly.type
_entity_poly.pdbx_seq_one_letter_code
_entity_poly.pdbx_strand_id
1 'polypeptide(L)' 'MIGAYSQMRLWTTDQQKNARRIYQGKGYVLVAQEPVLAFGREMVDETWELELQDRERASP' A
#
# COMPACT_ATOMS: atom_id res chain seq x y z
N MET A 1 8.98 -22.22 -10.83
CA MET A 1 8.74 -20.91 -11.44
C MET A 1 8.12 -20.04 -10.35
N ILE A 2 8.94 -19.29 -9.62
CA ILE A 2 8.43 -18.42 -8.55
C ILE A 2 8.11 -17.11 -9.27
N GLY A 3 6.83 -16.77 -9.40
CA GLY A 3 6.39 -15.61 -10.17
C GLY A 3 6.90 -14.33 -9.50
N ALA A 4 7.63 -13.51 -10.25
CA ALA A 4 7.99 -12.17 -9.83
C ALA A 4 6.71 -11.38 -9.55
N TYR A 5 6.52 -10.97 -8.30
CA TYR A 5 5.43 -10.06 -7.95
C TYR A 5 5.81 -8.69 -8.50
N SER A 6 5.12 -8.23 -9.53
CA SER A 6 5.37 -6.92 -10.16
C SER A 6 4.77 -5.77 -9.35
N GLN A 7 3.80 -6.05 -8.47
CA GLN A 7 3.06 -5.04 -7.73
C GLN A 7 2.58 -5.60 -6.39
N MET A 8 2.70 -4.78 -5.34
CA MET A 8 2.17 -5.04 -4.02
C MET A 8 1.05 -4.04 -3.71
N ARG A 9 -0.09 -4.54 -3.25
CA ARG A 9 -1.23 -3.72 -2.81
C ARG A 9 -1.47 -3.94 -1.31
N LEU A 10 -1.67 -2.85 -0.58
CA LEU A 10 -1.99 -2.83 0.84
C LEU A 10 -3.30 -2.09 1.05
N TRP A 11 -4.12 -2.58 1.96
CA TRP A 11 -5.34 -1.90 2.42
C TRP A 11 -5.14 -1.48 3.87
N THR A 12 -5.51 -0.24 4.18
CA THR A 12 -5.25 0.42 5.46
C THR A 12 -6.42 1.33 5.81
N THR A 13 -6.46 1.87 7.03
CA THR A 13 -7.45 2.86 7.44
C THR A 13 -6.78 4.17 7.87
N ASP A 14 -7.46 5.30 7.73
CA ASP A 14 -6.99 6.63 8.13
C ASP A 14 -6.62 6.75 9.62
N GLN A 15 -7.18 5.87 10.45
CA GLN A 15 -6.82 5.73 11.86
C GLN A 15 -5.35 5.29 12.06
N GLN A 16 -4.75 4.60 11.07
CA GLN A 16 -3.38 4.10 11.11
C GLN A 16 -2.36 5.13 10.58
N LYS A 17 -2.37 6.33 11.16
CA LYS A 17 -1.56 7.49 10.71
C LYS A 17 -0.05 7.20 10.61
N ASN A 18 0.48 6.35 11.50
CA ASN A 18 1.89 5.95 11.46
C ASN A 18 2.22 5.09 10.24
N ALA A 19 1.28 4.21 9.83
CA ALA A 19 1.46 3.33 8.70
C ALA A 19 1.55 4.13 7.40
N ARG A 20 0.70 5.15 7.22
CA ARG A 20 0.73 6.08 6.09
C ARG A 20 2.10 6.71 5.87
N ARG A 21 2.74 7.19 6.94
CA ARG A 21 4.07 7.80 6.87
C ARG A 21 5.14 6.79 6.45
N ILE A 22 5.02 5.54 6.90
CA ILE A 22 5.92 4.45 6.49
C ILE A 22 5.71 4.11 5.01
N TYR A 23 4.47 3.99 4.56
CA TYR A 23 4.15 3.65 3.17
C TYR A 23 4.65 4.71 2.18
N GLN A 24 4.37 5.99 2.47
CA GLN A 24 4.91 7.11 1.70
C GLN A 24 6.45 7.08 1.66
N GLY A 25 7.10 6.84 2.82
CA GLY A 25 8.56 6.75 2.90
C GLY A 25 9.16 5.55 2.16
N LYS A 26 8.38 4.49 1.94
CA LYS A 26 8.79 3.29 1.19
C LYS A 26 8.45 3.36 -0.31
N GLY A 27 7.87 4.47 -0.78
CA GLY A 27 7.50 4.65 -2.18
C GLY A 27 6.16 4.06 -2.58
N TYR A 28 5.31 3.68 -1.62
CA TYR A 28 3.93 3.32 -1.91
C TYR A 28 3.15 4.58 -2.29
N VAL A 29 2.26 4.44 -3.28
CA VAL A 29 1.34 5.48 -3.73
C VAL A 29 -0.08 5.17 -3.29
N LEU A 30 -0.81 6.20 -2.88
CA LEU A 30 -2.22 6.06 -2.52
C LEU A 30 -3.06 6.09 -3.80
N VAL A 31 -3.75 4.99 -4.11
CA VAL A 31 -4.50 4.85 -5.37
C VAL A 31 -6.01 4.94 -5.18
N ALA A 32 -6.51 4.67 -3.97
CA ALA A 32 -7.93 4.81 -3.66
C ALA A 32 -8.13 5.20 -2.19
N GLN A 33 -9.18 5.99 -1.95
CA GLN A 33 -9.68 6.32 -0.63
C GLN A 33 -11.20 6.21 -0.64
N GLU A 34 -11.75 5.45 0.30
CA GLU A 34 -13.19 5.22 0.41
C GLU A 34 -13.67 5.52 1.83
N PRO A 35 -14.58 6.47 2.04
CA PRO A 35 -15.17 6.69 3.35
C PRO A 35 -16.09 5.52 3.70
N VAL A 36 -15.84 4.89 4.84
CA VAL A 36 -16.58 3.73 5.32
C VAL A 36 -17.09 3.96 6.74
N LEU A 37 -18.27 3.41 7.02
CA LEU A 37 -18.76 3.27 8.38
C LEU A 37 -18.42 1.85 8.86
N ALA A 38 -17.30 1.71 9.55
CA ALA A 38 -16.82 0.43 10.05
C ALA A 38 -16.55 0.51 11.56
N PHE A 39 -16.85 -0.58 12.28
CA PHE A 39 -16.75 -0.65 13.75
C PHE A 39 -17.51 0.49 14.48
N GLY A 40 -18.62 0.95 13.90
CA GLY A 40 -19.45 2.02 14.46
C GLY A 40 -18.81 3.42 14.40
N ARG A 41 -17.78 3.60 13.58
CA ARG A 41 -17.09 4.87 13.36
C ARG A 41 -17.00 5.19 11.87
N GLU A 42 -17.02 6.48 11.56
CA GLU A 42 -16.59 6.97 10.25
C GLU A 42 -15.08 6.85 10.16
N MET A 43 -14.62 6.14 9.15
CA MET A 43 -13.22 5.95 8.84
C MET A 43 -13.03 6.07 7.33
N VAL A 44 -11.79 6.22 6.89
CA VAL A 44 -11.47 6.18 5.47
C VAL A 44 -10.56 5.01 5.22
N ASP A 45 -11.01 4.10 4.36
CA ASP A 45 -10.20 3.03 3.84
C ASP A 45 -9.26 3.57 2.78
N GLU A 46 -8.02 3.12 2.79
CA GLU A 46 -6.96 3.61 1.94
C GLU A 46 -6.25 2.44 1.28
N THR A 47 -6.25 2.44 -0.05
CA THR A 47 -5.53 1.44 -0.84
C THR A 47 -4.22 2.01 -1.34
N TRP A 48 -3.13 1.35 -0.98
CA TRP A 48 -1.77 1.73 -1.31
C TRP A 48 -1.15 0.71 -2.25
N GLU A 49 -0.41 1.18 -3.25
CA GLU A 49 0.27 0.32 -4.23
C GLU A 49 1.76 0.64 -4.30
N LEU A 50 2.57 -0.40 -4.45
CA LEU A 50 4.00 -0.30 -4.73
C LEU A 50 4.31 -1.18 -5.92
N GLU A 51 4.87 -0.58 -6.96
CA GLU A 51 5.48 -1.35 -8.05
C GLU A 51 6.78 -1.99 -7.54
N LEU A 52 6.77 -3.31 -7.49
CA LEU A 52 7.95 -4.09 -7.16
C LEU A 52 8.72 -4.29 -8.47
N GLN A 53 9.58 -3.33 -8.77
CA GLN A 53 10.55 -3.53 -9.86
C GLN A 53 11.40 -4.75 -9.49
N ASP A 54 11.34 -5.76 -10.35
CA ASP A 54 12.01 -7.03 -10.18
C ASP A 54 13.52 -6.77 -10.06
N ARG A 55 14.03 -6.72 -8.81
CA ARG A 55 15.45 -6.46 -8.53
C ARG A 55 16.35 -7.66 -8.85
N GLU A 56 15.84 -8.66 -9.56
CA GLU A 56 16.57 -9.90 -9.84
C GLU A 56 17.44 -9.85 -11.11
N ARG A 57 17.62 -8.69 -11.74
CA ARG A 57 18.49 -8.55 -12.92
C ARG A 57 19.47 -7.36 -12.85
N ALA A 58 19.98 -7.06 -11.67
CA ALA A 58 21.06 -6.09 -11.49
C ALA A 58 22.15 -6.64 -10.57
N SER A 59 22.86 -7.66 -11.05
CA SER A 59 24.27 -7.83 -10.71
C SER A 59 24.99 -8.34 -11.96
N PRO A 60 26.01 -7.63 -12.47
CA PRO A 60 26.95 -8.20 -13.44
C PRO A 60 27.80 -9.31 -12.81
#